data_AF-M9LAD9-F1
#
_entry.id   AF-M9LAD9-F1
#
_cell.length_a   1.000
_cell.length_b   1.000
_cell.length_c   1.000
_cell.angle_alpha   90.00
_cell.angle_beta   90.00
_cell.angle_gamma   90.00
#
_symmetry.space_group_name_H-M   'P 1'
#
loop_
_entity.id
_entity.type
_entity.pdbx_description
1 polymer ?
#
loop_
_entity_poly.entity_id
_entity_poly.type
_entity_poly.pdbx_seq_one_letter_code
_entity_poly.pdbx_strand_id
1 'polypeptide(L)'
;MDFTTVQLSQAQKLLTYKLLVVSFLYSNAAFVYPTPAENQECFLEAMKQCFEQMEGVPQRIWFDNLSAAVVHIEKQGQRQLTEGFQ
;
A
#
# COMPACT_ATOMS: atom_id res chain seq x y z
N MET A 1 -7.31 0.60 -1.02
CA MET A 1 -5.92 0.16 -1.25
C MET A 1 -5.30 0.00 0.12
N ASP A 2 -4.70 -1.16 0.38
CA ASP A 2 -4.13 -1.51 1.69
C ASP A 2 -2.92 -2.45 1.53
N PHE A 3 -2.16 -2.60 2.61
CA PHE A 3 -1.14 -3.63 2.74
C PHE A 3 -1.70 -4.90 3.38
N THR A 4 -1.38 -6.05 2.80
CA THR A 4 -1.55 -7.34 3.47
C THR A 4 -0.19 -7.94 3.86
N THR A 5 -0.16 -8.77 4.89
CA THR A 5 1.09 -9.39 5.37
C THR A 5 1.16 -10.83 4.89
N VAL A 6 2.28 -11.20 4.26
CA VAL A 6 2.55 -12.56 3.80
C VAL A 6 3.82 -13.09 4.46
N GLN A 7 3.83 -14.39 4.77
CA GLN A 7 5.01 -15.08 5.24
C GLN A 7 5.52 -16.01 4.14
N LEU A 8 6.81 -15.93 3.85
CA LEU A 8 7.50 -16.72 2.85
C LEU A 8 8.54 -17.60 3.54
N SER A 9 8.54 -18.89 3.23
CA SER A 9 9.61 -19.80 3.66
C SER A 9 10.68 -19.87 2.58
N GLN A 10 11.85 -19.31 2.84
CA GLN A 10 13.00 -19.37 1.94
C GLN A 10 14.20 -19.93 2.68
N ALA A 11 14.81 -21.00 2.14
CA ALA A 11 15.99 -21.64 2.74
C ALA A 11 15.83 -21.96 4.25
N GLN A 12 14.66 -22.51 4.63
CA GLN A 12 14.30 -22.85 6.03
C GLN A 12 14.18 -21.64 6.97
N LYS A 13 14.17 -20.41 6.45
CA LYS A 13 13.87 -19.19 7.20
C LYS A 13 12.50 -18.66 6.81
N LEU A 14 11.70 -18.27 7.81
CA LEU A 14 10.46 -17.54 7.60
C LEU A 14 10.77 -16.05 7.47
N LEU A 15 10.41 -15.48 6.33
CA LEU A 15 10.52 -14.06 6.03
C LEU A 15 9.11 -13.46 5.99
N THR A 16 8.95 -12.28 6.57
CA THR A 16 7.69 -11.54 6.53
C THR A 16 7.81 -10.43 5.51
N TYR A 17 6.86 -10.37 4.58
CA TYR A 17 6.74 -9.31 3.58
C TYR A 17 5.38 -8.63 3.70
N LYS A 18 5.34 -7.40 3.18
CA LYS A 18 4.13 -6.61 3.02
C LYS A 18 3.77 -6.61 1.54
N LEU A 19 2.50 -6.77 1.21
CA LEU A 19 2.02 -6.73 -0.17
C LEU A 19 1.11 -5.52 -0.31
N LEU A 20 1.48 -4.55 -1.15
CA LEU A 20 0.57 -3.47 -1.50
C LEU A 20 -0.45 -4.01 -2.48
N VAL A 21 -1.74 -3.93 -2.15
CA VAL A 21 -2.83 -4.40 -3.00
C VAL A 21 -3.66 -3.22 -3.51
N VAL A 22 -3.70 -3.06 -4.82
CA VAL A 22 -4.48 -2.05 -5.53
C VAL A 22 -5.61 -2.74 -6.28
N SER A 23 -6.84 -2.65 -5.76
CA SER A 23 -8.01 -3.30 -6.34
C SER A 23 -8.98 -2.30 -6.98
N PHE A 24 -9.62 -2.73 -8.07
CA PHE A 24 -10.63 -1.98 -8.83
C PHE A 24 -11.99 -2.63 -8.68
N LEU A 25 -12.89 -2.00 -7.93
CA LEU A 25 -14.23 -2.54 -7.65
C LEU A 25 -15.05 -2.80 -8.92
N TYR A 26 -14.90 -1.96 -9.94
CA TYR A 26 -15.70 -2.06 -11.16
C TYR A 26 -15.30 -3.27 -12.03
N SER A 27 -14.00 -3.51 -12.20
CA SER A 27 -13.48 -4.58 -13.08
C SER A 27 -13.07 -5.84 -12.33
N ASN A 28 -13.06 -5.82 -11.00
CA ASN A 28 -12.49 -6.86 -10.13
C ASN A 28 -11.00 -7.14 -10.42
N ALA A 29 -10.31 -6.23 -11.11
CA ALA A 29 -8.87 -6.32 -11.33
C ALA A 29 -8.11 -5.93 -10.06
N ALA A 30 -6.96 -6.56 -9.83
CA ALA A 30 -6.06 -6.19 -8.74
C ALA A 30 -4.60 -6.26 -9.19
N PHE A 31 -3.82 -5.29 -8.74
CA PHE A 31 -2.37 -5.21 -8.92
C PHE A 31 -1.72 -5.33 -7.56
N VAL A 32 -0.65 -6.11 -7.47
CA VAL A 32 0.00 -6.45 -6.20
C VAL A 32 1.50 -6.33 -6.35
N TYR A 33 2.13 -5.66 -5.39
CA TYR A 33 3.59 -5.54 -5.35
C TYR A 33 4.14 -5.86 -3.94
N PRO A 34 5.12 -6.77 -3.82
CA PRO A 34 5.73 -7.10 -2.53
C PRO A 34 6.78 -6.08 -2.10
N THR A 35 6.75 -5.69 -0.83
CA THR A 35 7.71 -4.80 -0.18
C THR A 35 8.25 -5.40 1.11
N PRO A 36 9.49 -5.06 1.51
CA PRO A 36 10.09 -5.56 2.74
C PRO A 36 9.46 -4.93 4.01
N ALA A 37 8.84 -3.76 3.89
CA ALA A 37 8.23 -3.04 5.01
C ALA A 37 7.03 -2.19 4.58
N GLU A 38 6.27 -1.73 5.58
CA GLU A 38 5.14 -0.80 5.45
C GLU A 38 5.61 0.60 5.88
N ASN A 39 6.52 1.18 5.11
CA ASN A 39 7.02 2.55 5.30
C ASN A 39 6.75 3.39 4.05
N GLN A 40 6.95 4.71 4.15
CA GLN A 40 6.61 5.63 3.06
C GLN A 40 7.40 5.34 1.77
N GLU A 41 8.69 5.05 1.87
CA GLU A 41 9.53 4.73 0.70
C GLU A 41 9.05 3.46 -0.03
N CYS A 42 8.81 2.38 0.72
CA CYS A 42 8.29 1.13 0.18
C CYS A 42 6.92 1.32 -0.45
N PHE A 43 6.07 2.14 0.17
CA PHE A 43 4.75 2.44 -0.34
C PHE A 43 4.79 3.21 -1.67
N LEU A 44 5.59 4.27 -1.76
CA LEU A 44 5.72 5.07 -2.99
C LEU A 44 6.32 4.25 -4.13
N GLU A 45 7.34 3.44 -3.86
CA GLU A 45 7.91 2.55 -4.88
C GLU A 45 6.90 1.50 -5.33
N ALA A 46 6.18 0.86 -4.41
CA ALA A 46 5.14 -0.11 -4.75
C ALA A 46 3.99 0.51 -5.57
N MET A 47 3.58 1.75 -5.27
CA MET A 47 2.60 2.48 -6.07
C MET A 47 3.08 2.71 -7.49
N LYS A 48 4.32 3.17 -7.65
CA LYS A 48 4.93 3.38 -8.97
C LYS A 48 4.94 2.09 -9.78
N GLN A 49 5.37 0.98 -9.18
CA GLN A 49 5.38 -0.33 -9.82
C GLN A 49 3.97 -0.78 -10.25
N CYS A 50 2.97 -0.59 -9.39
CA CYS A 50 1.58 -0.87 -9.76
C CYS A 50 1.11 -0.02 -10.94
N PHE A 51 1.44 1.27 -11.00
CA PHE A 51 1.06 2.13 -12.14
C PHE A 51 1.75 1.74 -13.45
N GLU A 52 3.02 1.31 -13.37
CA GLU A 52 3.74 0.77 -14.52
C GLU A 52 3.08 -0.53 -15.02
N GLN A 53 2.71 -1.45 -14.12
CA GLN A 53 1.99 -2.69 -14.47
C GLN A 53 0.59 -2.43 -15.05
N MET A 54 -0.07 -1.37 -14.61
CA MET A 54 -1.36 -0.94 -15.13
C MET A 54 -1.27 -0.24 -16.49
N GLU A 55 -0.06 0.16 -16.91
CA GLU A 55 0.18 1.04 -18.06
C GLU A 55 -0.63 2.35 -17.98
N GLY A 56 -0.87 2.84 -16.76
CA GLY A 56 -1.72 4.01 -16.52
C GLY A 56 -1.94 4.31 -15.04
N VAL A 57 -2.51 5.49 -14.78
CA VAL A 57 -2.77 5.99 -13.41
C VAL A 57 -4.27 6.11 -13.18
N PRO A 58 -4.81 5.58 -12.06
CA PRO A 58 -6.20 5.78 -11.69
C PRO A 58 -6.55 7.25 -11.52
N GLN A 59 -7.73 7.67 -11.97
CA GLN A 59 -8.22 9.03 -11.75
C GLN A 59 -8.53 9.34 -10.28
N ARG A 60 -8.83 8.31 -9.47
CA ARG A 60 -9.12 8.45 -8.04
C ARG A 60 -8.58 7.23 -7.30
N ILE A 61 -7.87 7.47 -6.22
CA ILE A 61 -7.32 6.43 -5.35
C ILE A 61 -7.92 6.61 -3.95
N TRP A 62 -8.40 5.52 -3.37
CA TRP A 62 -8.90 5.47 -2.01
C TRP A 62 -7.98 4.63 -1.12
N PHE A 63 -7.45 5.26 -0.08
CA PHE A 63 -6.68 4.62 0.98
C PHE A 63 -7.63 4.34 2.15
N ASP A 64 -7.70 3.10 2.60
CA ASP A 64 -8.60 2.72 3.69
C ASP A 64 -7.95 2.89 5.07
N ASN A 65 -6.66 2.57 5.23
CA ASN A 65 -6.01 2.61 6.54
C ASN A 65 -4.47 2.69 6.52
N LEU A 66 -3.91 3.38 5.53
CA LEU A 66 -2.47 3.36 5.31
C LEU A 66 -1.71 4.16 6.38
N SER A 67 -1.21 3.47 7.40
CA SER A 67 -0.40 4.04 8.50
C SER A 67 0.87 4.75 8.00
N ALA A 68 1.38 4.37 6.82
CA ALA A 68 2.50 5.01 6.15
C ALA A 68 2.17 6.37 5.49
N ALA A 69 0.89 6.75 5.40
CA ALA A 69 0.42 8.05 4.89
C ALA A 69 -0.41 8.83 5.94
N VAL A 70 -0.93 8.15 6.97
CA VAL A 70 -1.78 8.72 8.03
C VAL A 70 -1.19 8.35 9.38
N VAL A 71 -0.65 9.34 10.10
CA VAL A 71 -0.01 9.15 11.41
C VAL A 71 -1.04 8.82 12.49
N HIS A 72 -2.21 9.47 12.45
CA HIS A 72 -3.29 9.24 13.41
C HIS A 72 -4.64 9.67 12.85
N ILE A 73 -5.67 8.86 13.08
CA ILE A 73 -7.08 9.26 12.98
C ILE A 73 -7.54 9.55 14.42
N GLU A 74 -7.75 10.83 14.75
CA GLU A 74 -8.29 11.20 16.06
C GLU A 74 -9.79 10.90 16.16
N LYS A 75 -10.28 10.72 17.40
CA LYS A 75 -11.65 10.27 17.73
C LYS A 75 -12.80 11.12 17.16
N GLN A 76 -12.52 12.26 16.52
CA GLN A 76 -13.50 13.15 15.88
C GLN A 76 -13.36 13.27 14.35
N GLY A 77 -12.60 12.37 13.71
CA GLY A 77 -12.50 12.32 12.24
C GLY A 77 -11.48 13.30 11.62
N GLN A 78 -10.70 14.00 12.45
CA GLN A 78 -9.55 14.76 11.98
C GLN A 78 -8.36 13.81 11.73
N ARG A 79 -7.74 13.94 10.55
CA ARG A 79 -6.61 13.11 10.10
C ARG A 79 -5.34 13.95 10.16
N GLN A 80 -4.32 13.49 10.89
CA GLN A 80 -2.97 14.02 10.75
C GLN A 80 -2.22 13.22 9.69
N LEU A 81 -1.90 13.88 8.58
CA LEU A 81 -1.09 13.34 7.49
C LEU A 81 0.39 13.39 7.89
N THR A 82 1.17 12.41 7.45
CA THR A 82 2.64 12.47 7.51
C THR A 82 3.15 13.66 6.69
N GLU A 83 4.27 14.29 7.08
CA GLU A 83 4.80 15.53 6.44
C GLU A 83 4.94 15.43 4.92
N GLY A 84 5.25 14.25 4.37
CA GLY A 84 5.35 14.04 2.92
C GLY A 84 4.01 13.95 2.17
N PHE A 85 2.88 14.11 2.85
CA PHE A 85 1.52 14.11 2.28
C PHE A 85 0.72 15.39 2.64
N GLN A 86 1.38 16.44 3.14
CA GLN A 86 0.77 17.76 3.37
C GLN A 86 0.37 18.46 2.06
#